data_AF-A0A812XP35-F1
#
_entry.id   AF-A0A812XP35-F1
#
_cell.length_a   1.000
_cell.length_b   1.000
_cell.length_c   1.000
_cell.angle_alpha   90.00
_cell.angle_beta   90.00
_cell.angle_gamma   90.00
#
_symmetry.space_group_name_H-M   'P 1'
#
loop_
_entity.id
_entity.type
_entity.pdbx_description
1 polymer ?
#
loop_
_entity_poly.entity_id
_entity_poly.type
_entity_poly.pdbx_seq_one_letter_code
_entity_poly.pdbx_strand_id
1 'polypeptide(L)'
;MAPWLPLLLLSLLSVSSVAAEDAAALAADDECSDDSSCSLSALQVQTKRTDSFEEPERCENSSSCVDNRTCVFKEDRSWSQCVPLDYDTFQKECKYWDRRLRDAAIKEIGMNCSTVQCEYDQDCPMSTVCVSKPDDSWAQCVPLTKKEFQESCVKWEDDFRLAAIGATGFNCPNSRCYSQDWCVRGARCALQTDGTWGQCISCHDDSFQTNCYSWKATFISAAEKACHRKCRYDLEPGSEGED
;
A
#
# COMPACT_ATOMS: atom_id res chain seq x y z
N MET A 1 53.96 5.45 -18.90
CA MET A 1 52.69 6.01 -18.42
C MET A 1 51.67 5.79 -19.52
N ALA A 2 50.84 4.74 -19.41
CA ALA A 2 49.85 4.38 -20.41
C ALA A 2 48.45 4.62 -19.82
N PRO A 3 47.53 5.32 -20.51
CA PRO A 3 46.19 5.53 -19.99
C PRO A 3 45.31 4.33 -20.32
N TRP A 4 44.67 3.79 -19.29
CA TRP A 4 43.61 2.79 -19.40
C TRP A 4 42.29 3.47 -19.77
N LEU A 5 41.67 3.02 -20.85
CA LEU A 5 40.30 3.35 -21.25
C LEU A 5 39.35 2.25 -20.74
N PRO A 6 38.21 2.56 -20.10
CA PRO A 6 37.23 1.56 -19.73
C PRO A 6 36.31 1.23 -20.91
N LEU A 7 36.16 -0.06 -21.19
CA LEU A 7 35.16 -0.62 -22.10
C LEU A 7 33.75 -0.39 -21.54
N LEU A 8 32.94 0.36 -22.28
CA LEU A 8 31.48 0.43 -22.12
C LEU A 8 30.87 -0.85 -22.72
N LEU A 9 30.39 -1.76 -21.87
CA LEU A 9 29.48 -2.84 -22.28
C LEU A 9 28.08 -2.25 -22.50
N LEU A 10 27.64 -2.22 -23.76
CA LEU A 10 26.23 -2.07 -24.13
C LEU A 10 25.49 -3.37 -23.83
N SER A 11 24.59 -3.35 -22.85
CA SER A 11 23.63 -4.43 -22.63
C SER A 11 22.42 -4.25 -23.55
N LEU A 12 22.26 -5.19 -24.49
CA LEU A 12 21.09 -5.33 -25.35
C LEU A 12 19.87 -5.75 -24.51
N LEU A 13 18.86 -4.89 -24.42
CA LEU A 13 17.53 -5.25 -23.91
C LEU A 13 16.76 -5.94 -25.04
N SER A 14 16.49 -7.23 -24.87
CA SER A 14 15.55 -8.01 -25.69
C SER A 14 14.11 -7.59 -25.34
N VAL A 15 13.46 -6.90 -26.26
CA VAL A 15 12.02 -6.61 -26.19
C VAL A 15 11.28 -7.85 -26.69
N SER A 16 10.64 -8.60 -25.77
CA SER A 16 9.73 -9.68 -26.13
C SER A 16 8.38 -9.09 -26.51
N SER A 17 8.03 -9.16 -27.80
CA SER A 17 6.70 -8.85 -28.31
C SER A 17 5.71 -9.92 -27.88
N VAL A 18 4.72 -9.56 -27.07
CA VAL A 18 3.57 -10.43 -26.77
C VAL A 18 2.57 -10.26 -27.90
N ALA A 19 2.34 -11.33 -28.65
CA ALA A 19 1.37 -11.39 -29.74
C ALA A 19 -0.04 -11.32 -29.18
N ALA A 20 -0.84 -10.40 -29.73
CA ALA A 20 -2.27 -10.32 -29.54
C ALA A 20 -2.93 -11.18 -30.62
N GLU A 21 -3.25 -12.43 -30.28
CA GLU A 21 -4.05 -13.32 -31.09
C GLU A 21 -5.11 -13.94 -30.18
N ASP A 22 -6.32 -13.37 -30.20
CA ASP A 22 -7.61 -14.07 -29.97
C ASP A 22 -8.74 -13.04 -29.85
N ALA A 23 -9.14 -12.51 -31.01
CA ALA A 23 -10.34 -11.69 -31.14
C ALA A 23 -11.11 -12.11 -32.42
N ALA A 24 -11.45 -13.38 -32.54
CA ALA A 24 -12.23 -13.87 -33.67
C ALA A 24 -12.93 -15.20 -33.38
N ALA A 25 -13.92 -15.23 -32.47
CA ALA A 25 -14.81 -16.40 -32.35
C ALA A 25 -16.13 -16.14 -31.61
N LEU A 26 -16.91 -15.10 -31.93
CA LEU A 26 -18.31 -15.01 -31.49
C LEU A 26 -19.16 -14.25 -32.51
N ALA A 27 -19.42 -14.89 -33.65
CA ALA A 27 -20.40 -14.41 -34.62
C ALA A 27 -20.96 -15.59 -35.44
N ALA A 28 -21.94 -16.28 -34.87
CA ALA A 28 -23.00 -17.00 -35.59
C ALA A 28 -23.86 -17.71 -34.54
N ASP A 29 -25.11 -17.29 -34.41
CA ASP A 29 -26.29 -18.14 -34.14
C ASP A 29 -27.50 -17.20 -34.08
N ASP A 30 -27.94 -16.83 -35.29
CA ASP A 30 -29.12 -16.00 -35.57
C ASP A 30 -30.18 -16.92 -36.19
N GLU A 31 -31.01 -17.55 -35.36
CA GLU A 31 -32.28 -18.15 -35.77
C GLU A 31 -33.34 -17.89 -34.70
N CYS A 32 -33.85 -16.66 -34.66
CA CYS A 32 -35.12 -16.37 -34.01
C CYS A 32 -36.26 -16.67 -34.98
N SER A 33 -36.81 -17.88 -34.90
CA SER A 33 -38.03 -18.27 -35.61
C SER A 33 -39.26 -17.64 -34.93
N ASP A 34 -40.21 -17.24 -35.76
CA ASP A 34 -41.43 -16.48 -35.46
C ASP A 34 -42.16 -16.94 -34.18
N ASP A 35 -42.20 -16.05 -33.18
CA ASP A 35 -43.42 -15.59 -32.49
C ASP A 35 -43.07 -14.82 -31.19
N SER A 36 -42.95 -13.50 -31.32
CA SER A 36 -43.22 -12.49 -30.27
C SER A 36 -42.37 -12.41 -28.98
N SER A 37 -41.20 -13.07 -28.87
CA SER A 37 -40.27 -12.78 -27.76
C SER A 37 -38.80 -13.00 -28.14
N CYS A 38 -38.23 -12.08 -28.92
CA CYS A 38 -36.78 -12.00 -29.06
C CYS A 38 -36.21 -11.28 -27.82
N SER A 39 -35.71 -12.06 -26.88
CA SER A 39 -34.82 -11.60 -25.82
C SER A 39 -33.66 -10.81 -26.42
N LEU A 40 -33.59 -9.52 -26.05
CA LEU A 40 -32.55 -8.58 -26.44
C LEU A 40 -31.15 -9.23 -26.41
N SER A 41 -30.44 -9.15 -27.53
CA SER A 41 -29.05 -9.60 -27.66
C SER A 41 -28.17 -9.00 -26.53
N ALA A 42 -27.18 -9.76 -26.05
CA ALA A 42 -26.29 -9.33 -24.96
C ALA A 42 -25.58 -7.98 -25.24
N LEU A 43 -25.40 -7.61 -26.51
CA LEU A 43 -24.89 -6.28 -26.91
C LEU A 43 -25.89 -5.14 -26.66
N GLN A 44 -27.20 -5.37 -26.81
CA GLN A 44 -28.24 -4.37 -26.49
C GLN A 44 -28.44 -4.20 -24.98
N VAL A 45 -28.12 -5.23 -24.18
CA VAL A 45 -28.11 -5.12 -22.71
C VAL A 45 -26.92 -4.29 -22.22
N GLN A 46 -25.76 -4.33 -22.90
CA GLN A 46 -24.62 -3.48 -22.55
C GLN A 46 -24.84 -2.00 -22.92
N THR A 47 -25.52 -1.70 -24.02
CA THR A 47 -25.81 -0.32 -24.42
C THR A 47 -26.91 0.33 -23.58
N LYS A 48 -27.79 -0.45 -22.94
CA LYS A 48 -28.80 0.10 -22.01
C LYS A 48 -28.29 0.37 -20.60
N ARG A 49 -27.04 0.00 -20.33
CA ARG A 49 -26.33 0.25 -19.06
C ARG A 49 -25.32 1.40 -19.16
N THR A 50 -25.47 2.26 -20.17
CA THR A 50 -25.21 3.68 -19.94
C THR A 50 -26.33 4.18 -19.02
N ASP A 51 -26.24 3.81 -17.74
CA ASP A 51 -26.79 4.67 -16.69
C ASP A 51 -26.32 6.07 -17.08
N SER A 52 -27.28 6.95 -17.35
CA SER A 52 -27.05 8.36 -17.52
C SER A 52 -26.19 8.81 -16.36
N PHE A 53 -24.88 8.89 -16.60
CA PHE A 53 -23.93 9.42 -15.66
C PHE A 53 -24.27 10.90 -15.63
N GLU A 54 -25.23 11.25 -14.78
CA GLU A 54 -25.64 12.63 -14.57
C GLU A 54 -24.36 13.36 -14.21
N GLU A 55 -23.94 14.28 -15.09
CA GLU A 55 -22.76 15.07 -14.84
C GLU A 55 -22.95 15.76 -13.47
N PRO A 56 -21.97 15.66 -12.56
CA PRO A 56 -22.12 16.21 -11.23
C PRO A 56 -22.51 17.70 -11.33
N GLU A 57 -23.62 18.06 -10.68
CA GLU A 57 -24.14 19.43 -10.72
C GLU A 57 -23.10 20.42 -10.20
N ARG A 58 -22.69 21.34 -11.09
CA ARG A 58 -21.84 22.47 -10.73
C ARG A 58 -22.66 23.48 -9.93
N CYS A 59 -22.02 24.11 -8.96
CA CYS A 59 -22.65 25.08 -8.07
C CYS A 59 -21.91 26.43 -8.08
N GLU A 60 -22.64 27.54 -7.97
CA GLU A 60 -22.04 28.88 -7.93
C GLU A 60 -21.84 29.38 -6.49
N ASN A 61 -22.61 28.85 -5.55
CA ASN A 61 -22.59 29.18 -4.14
C ASN A 61 -23.35 28.12 -3.33
N SER A 62 -23.21 28.11 -2.00
CA SER A 62 -23.88 27.10 -1.17
C SER A 62 -25.40 27.14 -1.23
N SER A 63 -26.02 28.30 -1.56
CA SER A 63 -27.48 28.38 -1.74
C SER A 63 -27.98 27.73 -3.03
N SER A 64 -27.09 27.44 -4.00
CA SER A 64 -27.45 26.71 -5.23
C SER A 64 -27.50 25.19 -5.04
N CYS A 65 -26.97 24.69 -3.92
CA CYS A 65 -27.04 23.27 -3.59
C CYS A 65 -28.38 22.93 -2.96
N VAL A 66 -29.03 21.88 -3.49
CA VAL A 66 -30.25 21.32 -2.90
C VAL A 66 -29.86 20.47 -1.68
N ASP A 67 -30.73 20.44 -0.67
CA ASP A 67 -30.63 19.62 0.53
C ASP A 67 -29.45 19.96 1.47
N ASN A 68 -29.05 18.99 2.30
CA ASN A 68 -27.98 19.06 3.29
C ASN A 68 -26.59 19.01 2.62
N ARG A 69 -26.35 19.91 1.66
CA ARG A 69 -25.13 20.00 0.86
C ARG A 69 -24.53 21.40 0.92
N THR A 70 -23.23 21.51 0.71
CA THR A 70 -22.54 22.80 0.52
C THR A 70 -21.77 22.82 -0.77
N CYS A 71 -21.61 24.01 -1.37
CA CYS A 71 -20.86 24.17 -2.60
C CYS A 71 -19.37 24.27 -2.29
N VAL A 72 -18.59 23.34 -2.83
CA VAL A 72 -17.13 23.31 -2.67
C VAL A 72 -16.47 23.64 -3.99
N PHE A 73 -15.45 24.49 -3.94
CA PHE A 73 -14.64 24.87 -5.09
C PHE A 73 -13.25 24.25 -4.98
N LYS A 74 -12.73 23.73 -6.10
CA LYS A 74 -11.29 23.46 -6.21
C LYS A 74 -10.51 24.77 -5.98
N GLU A 75 -9.28 24.64 -5.48
CA GLU A 75 -8.42 25.80 -5.19
C GLU A 75 -8.19 26.71 -6.42
N ASP A 76 -8.08 26.10 -7.60
CA ASP A 76 -7.92 26.80 -8.89
C ASP A 76 -9.23 27.38 -9.45
N ARG A 77 -10.36 27.17 -8.75
CA ARG A 77 -11.73 27.53 -9.19
C ARG A 77 -12.12 26.96 -10.56
N SER A 78 -11.42 25.95 -11.05
CA SER A 78 -11.73 25.30 -12.33
C SER A 78 -13.00 24.45 -12.28
N TRP A 79 -13.41 24.05 -11.07
CA TRP A 79 -14.55 23.18 -10.82
C TRP A 79 -15.18 23.48 -9.45
N SER A 80 -16.49 23.29 -9.38
CA SER A 80 -17.26 23.31 -8.14
C SER A 80 -18.31 22.22 -8.16
N GLN A 81 -18.66 21.69 -6.98
CA GLN A 81 -19.67 20.66 -6.83
C GLN A 81 -20.32 20.76 -5.44
N CYS A 82 -21.61 20.43 -5.38
CA CYS A 82 -22.32 20.26 -4.12
C CYS A 82 -21.87 18.97 -3.42
N VAL A 83 -21.29 19.09 -2.23
CA VAL A 83 -20.87 17.96 -1.41
C VAL A 83 -21.83 17.76 -0.23
N PRO A 84 -22.11 16.50 0.17
CA PRO A 84 -22.93 16.20 1.34
C PRO A 84 -22.28 16.71 2.64
N LEU A 85 -23.11 17.27 3.52
CA LEU A 85 -22.72 17.68 4.87
C LEU A 85 -22.91 16.55 5.90
N ASP A 86 -23.57 15.45 5.54
CA ASP A 86 -23.69 14.28 6.41
C ASP A 86 -22.52 13.32 6.21
N TYR A 87 -22.03 12.77 7.33
CA TYR A 87 -20.85 11.91 7.35
C TYR A 87 -21.01 10.67 6.45
N ASP A 88 -22.15 9.98 6.52
CA ASP A 88 -22.34 8.70 5.84
C ASP A 88 -22.37 8.85 4.31
N THR A 89 -23.07 9.86 3.79
CA THR A 89 -23.11 10.15 2.35
C THR A 89 -21.76 10.69 1.89
N PHE A 90 -21.11 11.54 2.71
CA PHE A 90 -19.76 11.98 2.43
C PHE A 90 -18.80 10.80 2.26
N GLN A 91 -18.73 9.86 3.20
CA GLN A 91 -17.84 8.68 3.08
C GLN A 91 -18.13 7.84 1.83
N LYS A 92 -19.39 7.78 1.38
CA LYS A 92 -19.80 7.00 0.19
C LYS A 92 -19.41 7.69 -1.11
N GLU A 93 -19.56 9.01 -1.18
CA GLU A 93 -19.32 9.79 -2.40
C GLU A 93 -17.86 10.21 -2.55
N CYS A 94 -17.20 10.53 -1.43
CA CYS A 94 -15.87 11.15 -1.45
C CYS A 94 -14.80 10.29 -2.11
N LYS A 95 -14.99 8.95 -2.16
CA LYS A 95 -14.11 8.03 -2.88
C LYS A 95 -14.08 8.25 -4.40
N TYR A 96 -15.14 8.82 -4.99
CA TYR A 96 -15.25 9.06 -6.43
C TYR A 96 -14.79 10.45 -6.86
N TRP A 97 -14.51 11.35 -5.92
CA TRP A 97 -14.05 12.69 -6.24
C TRP A 97 -12.57 12.68 -6.56
N ASP A 98 -12.11 13.48 -7.51
CA ASP A 98 -10.67 13.68 -7.65
C ASP A 98 -10.08 14.33 -6.38
N ARG A 99 -8.77 14.17 -6.20
CA ARG A 99 -8.05 14.67 -5.03
C ARG A 99 -8.34 16.15 -4.74
N ARG A 100 -8.34 17.02 -5.75
CA ARG A 100 -8.47 18.48 -5.53
C ARG A 100 -9.86 18.83 -5.00
N LEU A 101 -10.90 18.18 -5.51
CA LEU A 101 -12.25 18.38 -5.01
C LEU A 101 -12.39 17.82 -3.59
N ARG A 102 -11.80 16.66 -3.33
CA ARG A 102 -11.84 15.99 -2.02
C ARG A 102 -11.15 16.80 -0.93
N ASP A 103 -9.94 17.30 -1.21
CA ASP A 103 -9.18 18.15 -0.28
C ASP A 103 -9.94 19.45 0.03
N ALA A 104 -10.54 20.07 -0.98
CA ALA A 104 -11.38 21.24 -0.80
C ALA A 104 -12.63 20.92 0.04
N ALA A 105 -13.24 19.74 -0.16
CA ALA A 105 -14.41 19.32 0.59
C ALA A 105 -14.08 19.06 2.06
N ILE A 106 -12.99 18.33 2.34
CA ILE A 106 -12.48 18.08 3.69
C ILE A 106 -12.19 19.42 4.41
N LYS A 107 -11.57 20.37 3.72
CA LYS A 107 -11.28 21.69 4.25
C LYS A 107 -12.54 22.49 4.57
N GLU A 108 -13.54 22.46 3.70
CA GLU A 108 -14.78 23.21 3.85
C GLU A 108 -15.67 22.64 4.97
N ILE A 109 -15.82 21.32 5.03
CA ILE A 109 -16.77 20.67 5.95
C ILE A 109 -16.13 20.15 7.24
N GLY A 110 -14.80 20.01 7.28
CA GLY A 110 -14.07 19.49 8.43
C GLY A 110 -14.19 17.98 8.66
N MET A 111 -14.63 17.20 7.67
CA MET A 111 -14.71 15.73 7.74
C MET A 111 -13.66 15.09 6.82
N ASN A 112 -12.99 14.03 7.28
CA ASN A 112 -12.02 13.30 6.46
C ASN A 112 -12.69 12.22 5.62
N CYS A 113 -12.19 11.97 4.40
CA CYS A 113 -12.64 10.85 3.58
C CYS A 113 -11.84 9.59 3.95
N SER A 114 -12.49 8.65 4.64
CA SER A 114 -11.86 7.47 5.26
C SER A 114 -11.81 6.26 4.32
N THR A 115 -12.57 6.30 3.22
CA THR A 115 -12.78 5.17 2.29
C THR A 115 -11.83 5.20 1.09
N VAL A 116 -10.86 6.10 1.08
CA VAL A 116 -9.96 6.30 -0.05
C VAL A 116 -8.82 5.31 0.02
N GLN A 117 -8.88 4.30 -0.84
CA GLN A 117 -7.66 3.70 -1.33
C GLN A 117 -6.91 4.78 -2.11
N CYS A 118 -5.69 5.10 -1.69
CA CYS A 118 -4.85 6.00 -2.47
C CYS A 118 -4.41 5.27 -3.75
N GLU A 119 -4.29 5.98 -4.86
CA GLU A 119 -3.73 5.40 -6.09
C GLU A 119 -2.29 5.89 -6.29
N TYR A 120 -2.02 7.13 -5.88
CA TYR A 120 -0.73 7.78 -5.98
C TYR A 120 -0.33 8.45 -4.66
N ASP A 121 0.96 8.68 -4.46
CA ASP A 121 1.49 9.40 -3.28
C ASP A 121 0.88 10.78 -3.10
N GLN A 122 0.52 11.42 -4.21
CA GLN A 122 -0.13 12.70 -4.17
C GLN A 122 -1.51 12.59 -3.49
N ASP A 123 -2.22 11.47 -3.58
CA ASP A 123 -3.56 11.34 -2.95
C ASP A 123 -3.49 11.30 -1.42
N CYS A 124 -2.29 11.18 -0.87
CA CYS A 124 -2.05 11.07 0.54
C CYS A 124 -1.77 12.43 1.20
N PRO A 125 -2.18 12.63 2.47
CA PRO A 125 -1.78 13.79 3.25
C PRO A 125 -0.26 13.98 3.29
N MET A 126 0.20 15.20 3.58
CA MET A 126 1.62 15.44 3.82
C MET A 126 2.15 14.49 4.91
N SER A 127 3.41 14.07 4.79
CA SER A 127 4.06 13.06 5.67
C SER A 127 3.48 11.65 5.63
N THR A 128 2.74 11.30 4.57
CA THR A 128 2.33 9.93 4.29
C THR A 128 2.67 9.56 2.83
N VAL A 129 2.73 8.28 2.52
CA VAL A 129 3.05 7.72 1.20
C VAL A 129 1.97 6.72 0.81
N CYS A 130 1.60 6.66 -0.48
CA CYS A 130 0.62 5.67 -0.89
C CYS A 130 1.28 4.30 -1.02
N VAL A 131 0.69 3.30 -0.37
CA VAL A 131 1.16 1.93 -0.46
C VAL A 131 0.01 1.07 -0.92
N SER A 132 0.24 0.29 -1.97
CA SER A 132 -0.68 -0.70 -2.50
C SER A 132 -0.19 -2.11 -2.17
N LYS A 133 -1.12 -3.03 -1.96
CA LYS A 133 -0.81 -4.47 -1.94
C LYS A 133 -0.23 -4.90 -3.30
N PRO A 134 0.60 -5.95 -3.35
CA PRO A 134 1.14 -6.46 -4.61
C PRO A 134 0.08 -6.98 -5.61
N ASP A 135 -1.14 -7.27 -5.16
CA ASP A 135 -2.26 -7.73 -5.98
C ASP A 135 -3.24 -6.61 -6.37
N ASP A 136 -2.90 -5.36 -6.04
CA ASP A 136 -3.71 -4.15 -6.26
C ASP A 136 -5.12 -4.20 -5.65
N SER A 137 -5.40 -5.15 -4.73
CA SER A 137 -6.72 -5.31 -4.10
C SER A 137 -7.02 -4.21 -3.07
N TRP A 138 -5.97 -3.58 -2.54
CA TRP A 138 -6.07 -2.59 -1.49
C TRP A 138 -4.87 -1.64 -1.47
N ALA A 139 -5.13 -0.37 -1.17
CA ALA A 139 -4.11 0.62 -0.94
C ALA A 139 -4.52 1.55 0.21
N GLN A 140 -3.54 2.14 0.90
CA GLN A 140 -3.78 3.17 1.91
C GLN A 140 -2.54 4.06 2.11
N CYS A 141 -2.76 5.24 2.65
CA CYS A 141 -1.70 6.15 3.03
C CYS A 141 -0.98 5.67 4.29
N VAL A 142 0.32 5.46 4.18
CA VAL A 142 1.19 4.98 5.25
C VAL A 142 2.02 6.15 5.79
N PRO A 143 2.11 6.32 7.12
CA PRO A 143 2.90 7.41 7.71
C PRO A 143 4.40 7.28 7.43
N LEU A 144 5.03 8.42 7.09
CA LEU A 144 6.47 8.58 6.91
C LEU A 144 7.19 8.95 8.21
N THR A 145 6.46 9.09 9.33
CA THR A 145 7.08 9.22 10.64
C THR A 145 7.30 7.83 11.25
N LYS A 146 8.50 7.59 11.79
CA LYS A 146 8.86 6.29 12.35
C LYS A 146 7.90 5.87 13.47
N LYS A 147 7.49 6.79 14.34
CA LYS A 147 6.62 6.47 15.48
C LYS A 147 5.25 5.96 15.02
N GLU A 148 4.57 6.72 14.16
CA GLU A 148 3.23 6.36 13.68
C GLU A 148 3.25 5.10 12.82
N PHE A 149 4.31 4.91 12.02
CA PHE A 149 4.53 3.68 11.27
C PHE A 149 4.60 2.47 12.21
N GLN A 150 5.42 2.55 13.26
CA GLN A 150 5.61 1.43 14.19
C GLN A 150 4.34 1.07 14.98
N GLU A 151 3.50 2.05 15.30
CA GLU A 151 2.20 1.84 15.96
C GLU A 151 1.16 1.21 15.01
N SER A 152 1.26 1.47 13.71
CA SER A 152 0.30 1.01 12.71
C SER A 152 0.68 -0.34 12.09
N CYS A 153 1.97 -0.57 11.85
CA CYS A 153 2.45 -1.68 11.04
C CYS A 153 2.14 -3.07 11.61
N VAL A 154 2.04 -3.18 12.93
CA VAL A 154 1.69 -4.43 13.63
C VAL A 154 0.24 -4.86 13.39
N LYS A 155 -0.61 -3.96 12.89
CA LYS A 155 -2.02 -4.21 12.60
C LYS A 155 -2.27 -4.62 11.14
N TRP A 156 -1.27 -4.45 10.27
CA TRP A 156 -1.41 -4.78 8.86
C TRP A 156 -1.14 -6.25 8.61
N GLU A 157 -1.78 -6.78 7.57
CA GLU A 157 -1.47 -8.10 7.02
C GLU A 157 -0.05 -8.14 6.43
N ASP A 158 0.49 -9.34 6.29
CA ASP A 158 1.91 -9.53 5.96
C ASP A 158 2.29 -8.98 4.58
N ASP A 159 1.43 -9.17 3.57
CA ASP A 159 1.62 -8.66 2.21
C ASP A 159 1.71 -7.12 2.17
N PHE A 160 0.77 -6.46 2.82
CA PHE A 160 0.74 -5.00 2.92
C PHE A 160 1.89 -4.48 3.78
N ARG A 161 2.22 -5.18 4.88
CA ARG A 161 3.32 -4.77 5.75
C ARG A 161 4.65 -4.80 5.00
N LEU A 162 4.90 -5.81 4.18
CA LEU A 162 6.10 -5.87 3.34
C LEU A 162 6.16 -4.71 2.34
N ALA A 163 5.05 -4.41 1.65
CA ALA A 163 4.96 -3.27 0.74
C ALA A 163 5.24 -1.94 1.47
N ALA A 164 4.67 -1.77 2.67
CA ALA A 164 4.85 -0.57 3.49
C ALA A 164 6.29 -0.42 4.01
N ILE A 165 6.96 -1.52 4.38
CA ILE A 165 8.38 -1.51 4.73
C ILE A 165 9.22 -1.06 3.53
N GLY A 166 8.91 -1.58 2.33
CA GLY A 166 9.59 -1.19 1.09
C GLY A 166 9.43 0.29 0.76
N ALA A 167 8.22 0.82 0.85
CA ALA A 167 7.93 2.22 0.53
C ALA A 167 8.52 3.22 1.55
N THR A 168 8.48 2.89 2.84
CA THR A 168 8.91 3.81 3.91
C THR A 168 10.37 3.65 4.33
N GLY A 169 10.96 2.48 4.05
CA GLY A 169 12.27 2.11 4.57
C GLY A 169 12.31 2.02 6.11
N PHE A 170 11.18 1.75 6.78
CA PHE A 170 11.12 1.47 8.21
C PHE A 170 10.88 -0.01 8.49
N ASN A 171 11.54 -0.55 9.52
CA ASN A 171 11.24 -1.89 10.04
C ASN A 171 10.04 -1.84 10.98
N CYS A 172 9.18 -2.85 10.92
CA CYS A 172 8.09 -3.00 11.87
C CYS A 172 8.54 -3.77 13.14
N PRO A 173 8.66 -3.10 14.30
CA PRO A 173 9.17 -3.72 15.52
C PRO A 173 8.21 -4.80 16.01
N ASN A 174 8.74 -5.84 16.64
CA ASN A 174 7.99 -6.98 17.17
C ASN A 174 7.12 -7.71 16.14
N SER A 175 7.36 -7.47 14.85
CA SER A 175 6.72 -8.21 13.76
C SER A 175 7.63 -9.31 13.24
N ARG A 176 7.01 -10.33 12.66
CA ARG A 176 7.73 -11.45 12.07
C ARG A 176 8.35 -11.03 10.73
N CYS A 177 9.61 -11.39 10.52
CA CYS A 177 10.21 -11.38 9.18
C CYS A 177 10.22 -12.80 8.60
N TYR A 178 10.01 -12.90 7.29
CA TYR A 178 10.00 -14.18 6.56
C TYR A 178 11.21 -14.33 5.62
N SER A 179 11.79 -13.21 5.19
CA SER A 179 13.00 -13.15 4.35
C SER A 179 13.80 -11.89 4.70
N GLN A 180 14.97 -11.73 4.07
CA GLN A 180 15.79 -10.52 4.22
C GLN A 180 15.08 -9.25 3.69
N ASP A 181 14.13 -9.38 2.77
CA ASP A 181 13.42 -8.25 2.15
C ASP A 181 12.54 -7.49 3.14
N TRP A 182 12.15 -8.17 4.23
CA TRP A 182 11.41 -7.58 5.35
C TRP A 182 12.26 -6.64 6.21
N CYS A 183 13.58 -6.67 6.05
CA CYS A 183 14.50 -5.96 6.92
C CYS A 183 15.27 -4.89 6.15
N VAL A 184 15.05 -3.64 6.54
CA VAL A 184 15.65 -2.45 5.93
C VAL A 184 16.72 -1.83 6.84
N ARG A 185 17.50 -0.88 6.28
CA ARG A 185 18.55 -0.12 6.99
C ARG A 185 19.62 -0.99 7.63
N GLY A 186 20.05 -2.03 6.93
CA GLY A 186 21.12 -2.93 7.38
C GLY A 186 20.71 -3.93 8.46
N ALA A 187 19.44 -3.96 8.87
CA ALA A 187 18.92 -5.02 9.73
C ALA A 187 18.94 -6.37 8.99
N ARG A 188 19.06 -7.47 9.73
CA ARG A 188 19.04 -8.83 9.19
C ARG A 188 17.84 -9.60 9.71
N CYS A 189 17.23 -10.41 8.87
CA CYS A 189 16.17 -11.32 9.30
C CYS A 189 16.79 -12.54 10.01
N ALA A 190 16.68 -12.60 11.33
CA ALA A 190 17.07 -13.76 12.10
C ALA A 190 15.90 -14.75 12.14
N LEU A 191 15.89 -15.69 11.19
CA LEU A 191 14.85 -16.71 11.06
C LEU A 191 15.24 -17.98 11.84
N GLN A 192 14.36 -18.46 12.70
CA GLN A 192 14.56 -19.73 13.40
C GLN A 192 14.59 -20.91 12.43
N THR A 193 15.27 -22.00 12.81
CA THR A 193 15.49 -23.16 11.94
C THR A 193 14.21 -23.90 11.58
N ASP A 194 13.20 -23.84 12.45
CA ASP A 194 11.86 -24.38 12.22
C ASP A 194 11.00 -23.48 11.30
N GLY A 195 11.51 -22.29 10.98
CA GLY A 195 10.82 -21.27 10.21
C GLY A 195 9.64 -20.63 10.92
N THR A 196 9.31 -20.98 12.18
CA THR A 196 8.07 -20.56 12.85
C THR A 196 8.10 -19.11 13.32
N TRP A 197 9.29 -18.58 13.57
CA TRP A 197 9.50 -17.20 13.99
C TRP A 197 10.76 -16.61 13.35
N GLY A 198 10.70 -15.33 13.02
CA GLY A 198 11.84 -14.55 12.57
C GLY A 198 11.66 -13.09 12.96
N GLN A 199 12.75 -12.37 13.24
CA GLN A 199 12.68 -10.95 13.55
C GLN A 199 13.83 -10.19 12.90
N CYS A 200 13.56 -8.96 12.42
CA CYS A 200 14.60 -8.06 11.96
C CYS A 200 15.42 -7.56 13.14
N ILE A 201 16.71 -7.88 13.14
CA ILE A 201 17.66 -7.50 14.20
C ILE A 201 18.76 -6.60 13.65
N SER A 202 19.26 -5.71 14.50
CA SER A 202 20.46 -4.94 14.22
C SER A 202 21.71 -5.78 14.53
N CYS A 203 22.65 -5.85 13.58
CA CYS A 203 23.94 -6.51 13.78
C CYS A 203 25.05 -5.57 14.29
N HIS A 204 24.70 -4.33 14.67
CA HIS A 204 25.63 -3.44 15.37
C HIS A 204 25.91 -4.00 16.77
N ASP A 205 27.18 -3.96 17.20
CA ASP A 205 27.65 -4.69 18.40
C ASP A 205 26.80 -4.35 19.64
N ASP A 206 26.66 -3.06 19.97
CA ASP A 206 25.90 -2.62 21.14
C ASP A 206 24.44 -3.10 21.10
N SER A 207 23.73 -2.86 19.99
CA SER A 207 22.34 -3.29 19.85
C SER A 207 22.17 -4.80 19.88
N PHE A 208 23.11 -5.54 19.26
CA PHE A 208 23.07 -6.99 19.22
C PHE A 208 23.28 -7.58 20.61
N GLN A 209 24.30 -7.13 21.33
CA GLN A 209 24.58 -7.62 22.69
C GLN A 209 23.46 -7.25 23.66
N THR A 210 22.97 -6.00 23.65
CA THR A 210 21.86 -5.57 24.51
C THR A 210 20.60 -6.42 24.28
N ASN A 211 20.22 -6.67 23.03
CA ASN A 211 19.04 -7.46 22.74
C ASN A 211 19.23 -8.95 23.05
N CYS A 212 20.45 -9.46 22.95
CA CYS A 212 20.71 -10.89 23.15
C CYS A 212 20.28 -11.39 24.53
N TYR A 213 20.44 -10.59 25.58
CA TYR A 213 19.98 -10.90 26.93
C TYR A 213 18.47 -11.20 27.04
N SER A 214 17.67 -10.68 26.12
CA SER A 214 16.21 -10.86 26.12
C SER A 214 15.74 -12.06 25.28
N TRP A 215 16.64 -12.64 24.47
CA TRP A 215 16.28 -13.67 23.52
C TRP A 215 16.35 -15.07 24.13
N LYS A 216 15.46 -15.96 23.68
CA LYS A 216 15.53 -17.38 24.01
C LYS A 216 16.68 -18.04 23.25
N ALA A 217 17.27 -19.11 23.81
CA ALA A 217 18.40 -19.83 23.22
C ALA A 217 18.19 -20.24 21.74
N THR A 218 16.97 -20.64 21.37
CA THR A 218 16.61 -20.99 19.98
C THR A 218 16.69 -19.78 19.03
N PHE A 219 16.26 -18.61 19.47
CA PHE A 219 16.37 -17.38 18.70
C PHE A 219 17.81 -16.83 18.66
N ILE A 220 18.56 -16.97 19.76
CA ILE A 220 19.97 -16.59 19.82
C ILE A 220 20.77 -17.29 18.73
N SER A 221 20.59 -18.60 18.56
CA SER A 221 21.27 -19.34 17.48
C SER A 221 20.97 -18.79 16.09
N ALA A 222 19.73 -18.36 15.83
CA ALA A 222 19.34 -17.73 14.58
C ALA A 222 19.95 -16.33 14.40
N ALA A 223 19.95 -15.53 15.47
CA ALA A 223 20.54 -14.18 15.49
C ALA A 223 22.04 -14.21 15.26
N GLU A 224 22.75 -15.11 15.93
CA GLU A 224 24.19 -15.31 15.76
C GLU A 224 24.55 -15.70 14.33
N LYS A 225 23.75 -16.60 13.73
CA LYS A 225 23.90 -16.99 12.33
C LYS A 225 23.65 -15.84 11.36
N ALA A 226 22.60 -15.05 11.59
CA ALA A 226 22.23 -13.93 10.72
C ALA A 226 23.24 -12.78 10.76
N CYS A 227 23.84 -12.52 11.93
CA CYS A 227 24.81 -11.43 12.11
C CYS A 227 26.28 -11.87 12.04
N HIS A 228 26.55 -13.19 11.93
CA HIS A 228 27.89 -13.78 12.04
C HIS A 228 28.64 -13.31 13.30
N ARG A 229 27.93 -13.25 14.42
CA ARG A 229 28.43 -12.75 15.72
C ARG A 229 27.96 -13.67 16.84
N LYS A 230 28.72 -13.74 17.93
CA LYS A 230 28.34 -14.48 19.13
C LYS A 230 27.75 -13.53 20.17
N CYS A 231 26.74 -14.01 20.88
CA CYS A 231 26.29 -13.35 22.09
C CYS A 231 27.34 -13.50 23.17
N ARG A 232 27.75 -12.37 23.74
CA ARG A 232 28.52 -12.33 24.97
C ARG A 232 27.48 -12.39 26.07
N TYR A 233 27.21 -13.59 26.56
CA TYR A 233 26.78 -13.64 27.94
C TYR A 233 27.99 -13.14 28.71
N ASP A 234 27.86 -11.99 29.36
CA ASP A 234 28.72 -11.72 30.49
C ASP A 234 28.43 -12.88 31.46
N LEU A 235 29.20 -13.95 31.33
CA LEU A 235 29.38 -14.94 32.37
C LEU A 235 29.87 -14.11 33.53
N GLU A 236 28.99 -13.66 34.42
CA GLU A 236 29.45 -13.20 35.72
C GLU A 236 30.27 -14.37 36.28
N PRO A 237 31.60 -14.23 36.39
CA PRO A 237 32.40 -15.27 36.98
C PRO A 237 32.18 -15.14 38.48
N GLY A 238 31.27 -15.93 39.06
CA GLY A 238 31.25 -16.11 40.51
C GLY A 238 29.90 -16.19 41.21
N SER A 239 29.06 -17.16 40.85
CA SER A 239 28.32 -17.89 41.90
C SER A 239 28.97 -19.26 42.07
N GLU A 240 30.25 -19.26 42.47
CA GLU A 240 30.81 -20.42 43.16
C GLU A 240 30.04 -20.58 44.47
N GLY A 241 29.53 -21.78 44.72
CA GLY A 241 28.77 -22.10 45.91
C GLY A 241 29.61 -21.89 47.17
N GLU A 242 29.02 -21.23 48.16
CA GLU A 242 29.34 -21.46 49.56
C GLU A 242 28.82 -22.85 49.94
N ASP A 243 29.72 -23.82 50.02
CA ASP A 243 29.56 -25.06 50.81
C ASP A 243 30.37 -24.93 52.11
#